data_AF-A0A926ST71-F1
#
_entry.id   AF-A0A926ST71-F1
#
_cell.length_a   1.000
_cell.length_b   1.000
_cell.length_c   1.000
_cell.angle_alpha   90.00
_cell.angle_beta   90.00
_cell.angle_gamma   90.00
#
_symmetry.space_group_name_H-M   'P 1'
#
loop_
_entity.id
_entity.type
_entity.pdbx_description
1 polymer ?
#
loop_
_entity_poly.entity_id
_entity_poly.type
_entity_poly.pdbx_seq_one_letter_code
_entity_poly.pdbx_strand_id
1 'polypeptide(L)'
;MKDVMLPALASSNMPIKTSKPKCTVHRENLSHLLLPVWHDKTTSSEFLEPRFRFLIPGSNKVRVVKGLLSAFESTSLIQAIESLGFSTPTAFDKSVRACERRHTVDLGMSDAIMARLKSYLPEIVHIDGVRWRLKRFTHHWRYIKYLPKGHFVPHYDGAKMLRYPTPAISVFTVQIYLNDDFTGGNTRFYSDYEPVRYASHDIPIGEVKNFKPSSSPTHEVKPETGSVLIFDHVNNVLHDGAEVKSGVKYIMRGDVLYEVFEEDVPQLLHNVSNLEPNLLNWCPETAIKYGTRNHVGEVWLCDCADDGHGSGIHHCEAFSYADEYVSKEDSNEEKKKVRPASTAEALNGLHDKELHDKNGQSLIYILISGKRASGKDYITNLIYDSLISKGISVHRAALGHINKRSYAASIGIDAIRLENDREFKESHRIAMVAHHTARNAQDPEGCLKEVKSNAKQANAEVLLLSDIRTLQDLHWFKQQPGEVVLLRITASDETRKLRGWNPCQRKDSLHTETELDSFFNWTACWDNSDVSPERTQLLHEWIEYTVIPRIPLSKLRFGAAFRP
;
A
#
# COMPACT_ATOMS: atom_id res chain seq x y z
N MET A 1 38.87 -4.26 -7.80
CA MET A 1 39.29 -5.54 -7.16
C MET A 1 40.04 -5.23 -5.87
N LYS A 2 39.31 -5.26 -4.76
CA LYS A 2 39.78 -5.63 -3.42
C LYS A 2 38.49 -5.94 -2.65
N ASP A 3 38.27 -7.23 -2.44
CA ASP A 3 37.11 -7.80 -1.79
C ASP A 3 36.98 -7.27 -0.36
N VAL A 4 35.84 -6.67 -0.04
CA VAL A 4 35.43 -6.44 1.35
C VAL A 4 34.67 -7.69 1.77
N MET A 5 35.40 -8.69 2.24
CA MET A 5 34.81 -9.82 2.96
C MET A 5 34.21 -9.33 4.29
N LEU A 6 32.96 -9.74 4.54
CA LEU A 6 32.32 -9.68 5.85
C LEU A 6 33.22 -10.40 6.88
N PRO A 7 33.45 -9.83 8.09
CA PRO A 7 34.27 -10.50 9.08
C PRO A 7 33.58 -11.78 9.57
N ALA A 8 34.30 -12.90 9.54
CA ALA A 8 33.92 -14.11 10.24
C ALA A 8 33.99 -13.84 11.76
N LEU A 9 32.84 -13.82 12.42
CA LEU A 9 32.77 -13.73 13.89
C LEU A 9 33.11 -15.09 14.49
N ALA A 10 34.09 -15.07 15.38
CA ALA A 10 34.61 -16.23 16.10
C ALA A 10 33.50 -16.98 16.87
N SER A 11 33.52 -18.30 16.74
CA SER A 11 32.68 -19.22 17.50
C SER A 11 33.01 -19.12 19.00
N SER A 12 32.18 -18.39 19.76
CA SER A 12 32.17 -18.50 21.22
C SER A 12 31.15 -19.58 21.62
N ASN A 13 31.64 -20.61 22.32
CA ASN A 13 30.85 -21.70 22.86
C ASN A 13 29.78 -21.15 23.84
N MET A 14 28.53 -21.08 23.41
CA MET A 14 27.38 -20.90 24.31
C MET A 14 26.86 -22.28 24.80
N PRO A 15 26.47 -22.39 26.07
CA PRO A 15 26.00 -23.65 26.64
C PRO A 15 24.64 -24.05 26.07
N ILE A 16 24.53 -25.31 25.64
CA ILE A 16 23.29 -25.97 25.22
C ILE A 16 22.30 -25.92 26.39
N LYS A 17 21.25 -25.08 26.29
CA LYS A 17 20.11 -25.07 27.22
C LYS A 17 18.84 -25.50 26.49
N THR A 18 18.38 -26.69 26.88
CA THR A 18 17.01 -27.23 26.99
C THR A 18 15.93 -26.76 25.99
N SER A 19 15.29 -27.74 25.36
CA SER A 19 14.19 -27.63 24.40
C SER A 19 13.14 -26.58 24.78
N LYS A 20 13.11 -25.48 24.03
CA LYS A 20 12.05 -24.47 24.06
C LYS A 20 10.74 -25.07 23.52
N PRO A 21 9.56 -24.62 23.99
CA PRO A 21 8.26 -25.13 23.55
C PRO A 21 8.07 -24.93 22.04
N LYS A 22 7.64 -25.98 21.34
CA LYS A 22 7.32 -25.93 19.91
C LYS A 22 6.13 -24.99 19.69
N CYS A 23 6.36 -23.86 19.03
CA CYS A 23 5.28 -23.03 18.49
C CYS A 23 4.67 -23.77 17.29
N THR A 24 3.47 -24.31 17.44
CA THR A 24 2.70 -24.95 16.36
C THR A 24 2.12 -23.90 15.42
N VAL A 25 2.96 -23.37 14.53
CA VAL A 25 2.48 -22.53 13.44
C VAL A 25 2.19 -23.44 12.25
N HIS A 26 1.00 -23.32 11.71
CA HIS A 26 0.53 -24.16 10.61
C HIS A 26 0.78 -23.44 9.28
N ARG A 27 1.29 -24.19 8.29
CA ARG A 27 1.28 -23.75 6.88
C ARG A 27 -0.17 -23.89 6.41
N GLU A 28 -0.82 -22.76 6.22
CA GLU A 28 -2.20 -22.69 5.75
C GLU A 28 -2.22 -21.93 4.42
N ASN A 29 -3.20 -22.23 3.59
CA ASN A 29 -3.51 -21.42 2.42
C ASN A 29 -5.00 -21.06 2.47
N LEU A 30 -5.29 -19.95 3.14
CA LEU A 30 -6.62 -19.36 3.25
C LEU A 30 -6.87 -18.32 2.16
N SER A 31 -5.90 -18.09 1.26
CA SER A 31 -6.03 -17.07 0.20
C SER A 31 -7.10 -17.41 -0.82
N HIS A 32 -7.43 -18.69 -0.99
CA HIS A 32 -8.54 -19.15 -1.82
C HIS A 32 -9.92 -18.64 -1.35
N LEU A 33 -10.02 -18.17 -0.09
CA LEU A 33 -11.23 -17.54 0.45
C LEU A 33 -11.38 -16.08 0.01
N LEU A 34 -10.32 -15.49 -0.57
CA LEU A 34 -10.36 -14.15 -1.13
C LEU A 34 -10.73 -14.20 -2.60
N LEU A 35 -11.67 -13.34 -3.00
CA LEU A 35 -12.05 -13.15 -4.38
C LEU A 35 -10.90 -12.49 -5.16
N PRO A 36 -10.77 -12.77 -6.47
CA PRO A 36 -9.86 -12.03 -7.33
C PRO A 36 -10.14 -10.53 -7.29
N VAL A 37 -9.12 -9.71 -7.55
CA VAL A 37 -9.21 -8.24 -7.46
C VAL A 37 -10.01 -7.61 -8.64
N TRP A 38 -10.79 -8.40 -9.41
CA TRP A 38 -11.55 -7.92 -10.58
C TRP A 38 -13.01 -8.40 -10.57
N HIS A 39 -13.90 -7.39 -10.66
CA HIS A 39 -15.33 -7.32 -11.04
C HIS A 39 -16.25 -8.47 -10.59
N ASP A 40 -17.37 -8.22 -9.92
CA ASP A 40 -18.50 -7.48 -10.47
C ASP A 40 -19.50 -7.14 -9.34
N LYS A 41 -20.23 -6.02 -9.50
CA LYS A 41 -21.43 -5.61 -8.75
C LYS A 41 -21.64 -6.16 -7.33
N THR A 42 -21.16 -5.41 -6.35
CA THR A 42 -22.00 -5.07 -5.21
C THR A 42 -22.00 -3.57 -5.04
N THR A 43 -22.99 -2.95 -5.69
CA THR A 43 -23.48 -1.63 -5.34
C THR A 43 -23.95 -1.64 -3.89
N SER A 44 -23.18 -1.03 -2.99
CA SER A 44 -23.80 -0.28 -1.90
C SER A 44 -23.54 1.20 -2.16
N SER A 45 -24.61 1.93 -2.41
CA SER A 45 -24.62 3.39 -2.65
C SER A 45 -24.37 4.19 -1.36
N GLU A 46 -23.65 3.64 -0.38
CA GLU A 46 -23.64 4.13 1.00
C GLU A 46 -22.33 4.81 1.44
N PHE A 47 -21.28 4.81 0.61
CA PHE A 47 -20.03 5.46 1.01
C PHE A 47 -20.05 6.96 0.70
N LEU A 48 -20.52 7.75 1.68
CA LEU A 48 -20.29 9.20 1.76
C LEU A 48 -18.81 9.53 2.07
N GLU A 49 -18.08 8.61 2.69
CA GLU A 49 -16.67 8.82 3.06
C GLU A 49 -15.69 8.32 1.98
N PRO A 50 -14.53 8.98 1.81
CA PRO A 50 -13.43 8.44 1.03
C PRO A 50 -13.05 7.03 1.48
N ARG A 51 -12.84 6.15 0.51
CA ARG A 51 -12.39 4.79 0.77
C ARG A 51 -11.04 4.75 1.49
N PHE A 52 -10.16 5.69 1.20
CA PHE A 52 -8.84 5.83 1.82
C PHE A 52 -8.74 7.19 2.48
N ARG A 53 -8.23 7.24 3.71
CA ARG A 53 -7.92 8.48 4.42
C ARG A 53 -6.72 8.37 5.34
N PHE A 54 -6.05 9.51 5.56
CA PHE A 54 -5.15 9.67 6.70
C PHE A 54 -5.97 10.02 7.94
N LEU A 55 -5.70 9.35 9.06
CA LEU A 55 -6.48 9.55 10.29
C LEU A 55 -6.06 10.83 11.04
N ILE A 56 -4.77 11.16 11.00
CA ILE A 56 -4.16 12.23 11.79
C ILE A 56 -3.83 13.38 10.83
N PRO A 57 -4.44 14.57 10.97
CA PRO A 57 -4.09 15.75 10.17
C PRO A 57 -2.60 16.08 10.26
N GLY A 58 -2.00 16.47 9.14
CA GLY A 58 -0.57 16.77 9.05
C GLY A 58 0.35 15.55 9.18
N SER A 59 -0.19 14.33 9.09
CA SER A 59 0.59 13.10 9.27
C SER A 59 0.17 11.99 8.32
N ASN A 60 1.16 11.31 7.75
CA ASN A 60 0.97 10.09 6.96
C ASN A 60 1.14 8.80 7.80
N LYS A 61 1.19 8.88 9.13
CA LYS A 61 1.53 7.72 9.98
C LYS A 61 0.40 6.71 10.11
N VAL A 62 -0.87 7.13 10.07
CA VAL A 62 -2.03 6.25 10.26
C VAL A 62 -3.01 6.42 9.09
N ARG A 63 -3.33 5.32 8.44
CA ARG A 63 -4.22 5.25 7.28
C ARG A 63 -5.38 4.30 7.55
N VAL A 64 -6.56 4.66 7.06
CA VAL A 64 -7.73 3.79 7.06
C VAL A 64 -8.12 3.53 5.61
N VAL A 65 -8.33 2.27 5.25
CA VAL A 65 -8.92 1.88 3.97
C VAL A 65 -10.19 1.07 4.23
N LYS A 66 -11.32 1.49 3.67
CA LYS A 66 -12.61 0.79 3.77
C LYS A 66 -12.77 -0.25 2.66
N GLY A 67 -13.52 -1.31 2.97
CA GLY A 67 -13.84 -2.37 2.01
C GLY A 67 -12.60 -2.99 1.35
N LEU A 68 -11.54 -3.26 2.12
CA LEU A 68 -10.42 -4.06 1.63
C LEU A 68 -10.88 -5.50 1.39
N LEU A 69 -11.68 -6.03 2.32
CA LEU A 69 -12.40 -7.30 2.21
C LEU A 69 -13.90 -7.05 2.12
N SER A 70 -14.62 -7.95 1.48
CA SER A 70 -16.08 -8.01 1.58
C SER A 70 -16.52 -8.65 2.90
N ALA A 71 -17.79 -8.46 3.26
CA ALA A 71 -18.40 -9.15 4.41
C ALA A 71 -18.36 -10.68 4.25
N PHE A 72 -18.52 -11.18 3.02
CA PHE A 72 -18.45 -12.61 2.71
C PHE A 72 -17.05 -13.19 2.93
N GLU A 73 -16.01 -12.52 2.42
CA GLU A 73 -14.61 -12.93 2.64
C GLU A 73 -14.27 -12.93 4.13
N SER A 74 -14.70 -11.89 4.84
CA SER A 74 -14.43 -11.74 6.27
C SER A 74 -15.11 -12.84 7.10
N THR A 75 -16.37 -13.16 6.79
CA THR A 75 -17.12 -14.26 7.43
C THR A 75 -16.47 -15.61 7.13
N SER A 76 -16.06 -15.85 5.88
CA SER A 76 -15.41 -17.10 5.47
C SER A 76 -14.08 -17.31 6.20
N LEU A 77 -13.30 -16.24 6.38
CA LEU A 77 -12.07 -16.27 7.16
C LEU A 77 -12.32 -16.58 8.63
N ILE A 78 -13.34 -15.99 9.25
CA ILE A 78 -13.73 -16.27 10.63
C ILE A 78 -14.09 -17.75 10.80
N GLN A 79 -14.92 -18.30 9.90
CA GLN A 79 -15.31 -19.72 9.94
C GLN A 79 -14.10 -20.66 9.80
N ALA A 80 -13.22 -20.37 8.85
CA ALA A 80 -12.02 -21.16 8.62
C ALA A 80 -11.10 -21.14 9.85
N ILE A 81 -10.83 -19.95 10.42
CA ILE A 81 -9.90 -19.85 11.55
C ILE A 81 -10.47 -20.40 12.86
N GLU A 82 -11.78 -20.31 13.09
CA GLU A 82 -12.45 -20.97 14.22
C GLU A 82 -12.27 -22.49 14.15
N SER A 83 -12.37 -23.09 12.95
CA SER A 83 -12.16 -24.53 12.75
C SER A 83 -10.73 -24.99 13.07
N LEU A 84 -9.75 -24.09 12.89
CA LEU A 84 -8.34 -24.34 13.22
C LEU A 84 -8.03 -24.15 14.71
N GLY A 85 -8.95 -23.54 15.46
CA GLY A 85 -8.85 -23.28 16.89
C GLY A 85 -7.94 -22.10 17.25
N PHE A 86 -8.25 -21.48 18.40
CA PHE A 86 -7.46 -20.41 19.00
C PHE A 86 -6.77 -20.87 20.28
N SER A 87 -5.72 -20.15 20.68
CA SER A 87 -5.01 -20.38 21.94
C SER A 87 -4.80 -19.05 22.69
N THR A 88 -4.84 -19.07 24.01
CA THR A 88 -4.53 -17.87 24.81
C THR A 88 -3.01 -17.63 24.81
N PRO A 89 -2.53 -16.42 24.45
CA PRO A 89 -1.11 -16.09 24.56
C PRO A 89 -0.64 -16.19 26.01
N THR A 90 0.42 -16.95 26.27
CA THR A 90 1.00 -17.12 27.61
C THR A 90 2.07 -16.10 27.95
N ALA A 91 2.50 -15.29 26.96
CA ALA A 91 3.56 -14.31 27.12
C ALA A 91 3.14 -13.01 27.83
N PHE A 92 1.85 -12.84 28.13
CA PHE A 92 1.31 -11.62 28.74
C PHE A 92 0.38 -11.94 29.90
N ASP A 93 0.42 -11.11 30.94
CA ASP A 93 -0.63 -11.10 31.95
C ASP A 93 -1.96 -10.63 31.35
N LYS A 94 -3.08 -11.17 31.85
CA LYS A 94 -4.43 -10.85 31.36
C LYS A 94 -4.80 -9.37 31.50
N SER A 95 -4.18 -8.64 32.44
CA SER A 95 -4.37 -7.19 32.60
C SER A 95 -3.65 -6.34 31.56
N VAL A 96 -2.65 -6.91 30.89
CA VAL A 96 -1.94 -6.29 29.77
C VAL A 96 -2.65 -6.65 28.46
N ARG A 97 -3.00 -7.92 28.31
CA ARG A 97 -3.62 -8.43 27.10
C ARG A 97 -4.57 -9.58 27.40
N ALA A 98 -5.82 -9.41 27.01
CA ALA A 98 -6.84 -10.45 27.08
C ALA A 98 -7.37 -10.74 25.66
N CYS A 99 -6.89 -11.84 25.06
CA CYS A 99 -7.35 -12.31 23.75
C CYS A 99 -7.01 -13.80 23.55
N GLU A 100 -7.57 -14.39 22.50
CA GLU A 100 -7.12 -15.66 21.94
C GLU A 100 -6.49 -15.40 20.56
N ARG A 101 -5.49 -16.19 20.17
CA ARG A 101 -4.74 -16.00 18.92
C ARG A 101 -4.49 -17.31 18.19
N ARG A 102 -4.39 -17.19 16.87
CA ARG A 102 -3.93 -18.22 15.95
C ARG A 102 -2.90 -17.61 15.01
N HIS A 103 -1.78 -18.30 14.87
CA HIS A 103 -0.68 -17.89 14.01
C HIS A 103 -0.63 -18.83 12.80
N THR A 104 -0.47 -18.26 11.61
CA THR A 104 -0.31 -19.03 10.36
C THR A 104 0.83 -18.46 9.52
N VAL A 105 1.37 -19.28 8.62
CA VAL A 105 2.22 -18.82 7.52
C VAL A 105 1.48 -19.09 6.21
N ASP A 106 1.17 -18.02 5.48
CA ASP A 106 0.33 -18.07 4.27
C ASP A 106 0.82 -17.06 3.22
N LEU A 107 1.57 -17.57 2.24
CA LEU A 107 2.14 -16.78 1.14
C LEU A 107 1.04 -16.25 0.20
N GLY A 108 0.04 -17.09 -0.11
CA GLY A 108 -1.05 -16.69 -0.99
C GLY A 108 -1.85 -15.54 -0.39
N MET A 109 -2.07 -15.55 0.93
CA MET A 109 -2.76 -14.47 1.64
C MET A 109 -1.92 -13.20 1.63
N SER A 110 -0.60 -13.31 1.83
CA SER A 110 0.33 -12.18 1.71
C SER A 110 0.22 -11.52 0.33
N ASP A 111 0.27 -12.30 -0.74
CA ASP A 111 0.23 -11.77 -2.11
C ASP A 111 -1.14 -11.13 -2.43
N ALA A 112 -2.23 -11.81 -2.05
CA ALA A 112 -3.58 -11.30 -2.25
C ALA A 112 -3.84 -9.98 -1.51
N ILE A 113 -3.42 -9.89 -0.24
CA ILE A 113 -3.56 -8.67 0.55
C ILE A 113 -2.60 -7.57 0.04
N MET A 114 -1.37 -7.91 -0.32
CA MET A 114 -0.41 -6.95 -0.88
C MET A 114 -0.92 -6.32 -2.17
N ALA A 115 -1.53 -7.12 -3.07
CA ALA A 115 -2.14 -6.63 -4.30
C ALA A 115 -3.26 -5.60 -4.04
N ARG A 116 -4.04 -5.78 -2.97
CA ARG A 116 -5.09 -4.84 -2.55
C ARG A 116 -4.55 -3.61 -1.82
N LEU A 117 -3.40 -3.72 -1.15
CA LEU A 117 -2.84 -2.65 -0.32
C LEU A 117 -1.86 -1.72 -1.03
N LYS A 118 -1.19 -2.17 -2.09
CA LYS A 118 -0.10 -1.45 -2.76
C LYS A 118 -0.45 0.01 -3.06
N SER A 119 -1.68 0.28 -3.50
CA SER A 119 -2.16 1.63 -3.86
C SER A 119 -2.11 2.64 -2.70
N TYR A 120 -2.09 2.17 -1.45
CA TYR A 120 -2.20 3.00 -0.24
C TYR A 120 -0.88 3.09 0.54
N LEU A 121 0.17 2.42 0.05
CA LEU A 121 1.49 2.36 0.66
C LEU A 121 2.49 3.20 -0.16
N PRO A 122 3.44 3.89 0.48
CA PRO A 122 4.52 4.53 -0.24
C PRO A 122 5.38 3.48 -0.98
N GLU A 123 5.93 3.84 -2.14
CA GLU A 123 6.87 2.95 -2.85
C GLU A 123 8.25 2.99 -2.18
N ILE A 124 8.64 4.18 -1.70
CA ILE A 124 9.90 4.44 -1.03
C ILE A 124 9.64 5.06 0.34
N VAL A 125 10.35 4.60 1.36
CA VAL A 125 10.43 5.24 2.68
C VAL A 125 11.88 5.55 3.03
N HIS A 126 12.07 6.53 3.92
CA HIS A 126 13.39 6.87 4.45
C HIS A 126 13.49 6.43 5.90
N ILE A 127 14.47 5.60 6.20
CA ILE A 127 14.72 5.10 7.56
C ILE A 127 16.23 5.15 7.76
N ASP A 128 16.65 5.71 8.88
CA ASP A 128 18.07 5.87 9.24
C ASP A 128 18.87 6.59 8.14
N GLY A 129 18.27 7.59 7.49
CA GLY A 129 18.91 8.39 6.45
C GLY A 129 19.13 7.70 5.10
N VAL A 130 18.60 6.48 4.91
CA VAL A 130 18.72 5.73 3.64
C VAL A 130 17.35 5.37 3.08
N ARG A 131 17.29 5.08 1.77
CA ARG A 131 16.05 4.73 1.08
C ARG A 131 15.74 3.23 1.22
N TRP A 132 14.46 2.93 1.38
CA TRP A 132 13.93 1.57 1.40
C TRP A 132 12.75 1.46 0.45
N ARG A 133 12.75 0.44 -0.39
CA ARG A 133 11.73 0.14 -1.40
C ARG A 133 10.73 -0.87 -0.88
N LEU A 134 9.47 -0.66 -1.19
CA LEU A 134 8.38 -1.59 -0.90
C LEU A 134 8.70 -2.97 -1.50
N LYS A 135 8.81 -4.00 -0.65
CA LYS A 135 9.21 -5.35 -1.06
C LYS A 135 8.00 -6.26 -1.21
N ARG A 136 7.36 -6.58 -0.08
CA ARG A 136 6.25 -7.54 0.02
C ARG A 136 5.54 -7.44 1.37
N PHE A 137 4.46 -8.21 1.52
CA PHE A 137 3.84 -8.44 2.81
C PHE A 137 4.50 -9.62 3.55
N THR A 138 4.55 -9.61 4.88
CA THR A 138 5.09 -10.75 5.67
C THR A 138 4.25 -12.00 5.52
N HIS A 139 4.83 -13.19 5.57
CA HIS A 139 4.05 -14.43 5.42
C HIS A 139 3.37 -14.87 6.71
N HIS A 140 3.79 -14.32 7.84
CA HIS A 140 3.24 -14.62 9.14
C HIS A 140 2.01 -13.76 9.47
N TRP A 141 0.87 -14.41 9.62
CA TRP A 141 -0.40 -13.81 9.99
C TRP A 141 -0.78 -14.14 11.43
N ARG A 142 -1.36 -13.16 12.12
CA ARG A 142 -1.99 -13.33 13.43
C ARG A 142 -3.47 -13.07 13.30
N TYR A 143 -4.26 -14.10 13.51
CA TYR A 143 -5.69 -13.97 13.75
C TYR A 143 -5.91 -13.82 15.25
N ILE A 144 -6.74 -12.87 15.65
CA ILE A 144 -6.92 -12.51 17.05
C ILE A 144 -8.42 -12.39 17.31
N LYS A 145 -8.86 -13.08 18.37
CA LYS A 145 -10.22 -13.11 18.87
C LYS A 145 -10.27 -12.44 20.24
N TYR A 146 -11.15 -11.46 20.39
CA TYR A 146 -11.40 -10.78 21.65
C TYR A 146 -12.83 -11.09 22.10
N LEU A 147 -12.93 -11.84 23.20
CA LEU A 147 -14.17 -12.05 23.94
C LEU A 147 -14.51 -10.79 24.76
N PRO A 148 -15.70 -10.69 25.38
CA PRO A 148 -15.99 -9.62 26.33
C PRO A 148 -14.91 -9.49 27.40
N LYS A 149 -14.55 -8.24 27.75
CA LYS A 149 -13.37 -7.82 28.54
C LYS A 149 -12.03 -7.97 27.83
N GLY A 150 -12.02 -8.48 26.60
CA GLY A 150 -10.82 -8.59 25.77
C GLY A 150 -10.28 -7.21 25.39
N HIS A 151 -8.97 -7.03 25.53
CA HIS A 151 -8.29 -5.75 25.30
C HIS A 151 -6.79 -5.97 25.03
N PHE A 152 -6.11 -4.90 24.62
CA PHE A 152 -4.66 -4.82 24.64
C PHE A 152 -4.27 -3.40 25.03
N VAL A 153 -3.56 -3.23 26.15
CA VAL A 153 -3.16 -1.92 26.69
C VAL A 153 -2.24 -1.16 25.72
N PRO A 154 -2.04 0.17 25.91
CA PRO A 154 -1.16 0.97 25.08
C PRO A 154 0.23 0.37 24.91
N HIS A 155 0.64 0.20 23.64
CA HIS A 155 1.89 -0.44 23.25
C HIS A 155 2.39 0.06 21.90
N TYR A 156 3.60 -0.32 21.56
CA TYR A 156 4.20 -0.15 20.24
C TYR A 156 4.41 -1.49 19.57
N ASP A 157 4.24 -1.50 18.27
CA ASP A 157 4.46 -2.69 17.47
C ASP A 157 5.94 -2.89 17.14
N GLY A 158 6.39 -4.13 17.19
CA GLY A 158 7.76 -4.47 16.85
C GLY A 158 7.97 -4.59 15.35
N ALA A 159 9.02 -3.95 14.82
CA ALA A 159 9.49 -4.09 13.46
C ALA A 159 10.21 -5.42 13.28
N LYS A 160 9.89 -6.19 12.23
CA LYS A 160 10.64 -7.37 11.81
C LYS A 160 11.84 -6.94 10.98
N MET A 161 13.00 -7.53 11.20
CA MET A 161 14.23 -7.24 10.46
C MET A 161 14.77 -8.50 9.80
N LEU A 162 15.06 -8.40 8.51
CA LEU A 162 15.70 -9.46 7.73
C LEU A 162 17.06 -8.96 7.26
N ARG A 163 18.05 -9.85 7.25
CA ARG A 163 19.40 -9.54 6.76
C ARG A 163 19.59 -9.93 5.30
N TYR A 164 19.06 -11.09 4.90
CA TYR A 164 19.29 -11.70 3.60
C TYR A 164 18.04 -11.72 2.70
N PRO A 165 18.20 -11.69 1.36
CA PRO A 165 19.45 -11.46 0.63
C PRO A 165 19.95 -10.00 0.69
N THR A 166 19.03 -9.07 0.93
CA THR A 166 19.28 -7.63 1.14
C THR A 166 18.56 -7.21 2.42
N PRO A 167 19.15 -6.30 3.24
CA PRO A 167 18.51 -5.84 4.46
C PRO A 167 17.06 -5.39 4.22
N ALA A 168 16.15 -5.89 5.05
CA ALA A 168 14.75 -5.51 5.03
C ALA A 168 14.22 -5.25 6.43
N ILE A 169 13.21 -4.38 6.53
CA ILE A 169 12.51 -4.07 7.76
C ILE A 169 11.01 -3.96 7.52
N SER A 170 10.19 -4.41 8.45
CA SER A 170 8.76 -4.09 8.38
C SER A 170 8.54 -2.65 8.84
N VAL A 171 7.67 -1.92 8.12
CA VAL A 171 7.45 -0.50 8.37
C VAL A 171 6.03 -0.24 8.86
N PHE A 172 5.06 -0.88 8.23
CA PHE A 172 3.65 -0.70 8.53
C PHE A 172 3.06 -1.96 9.14
N THR A 173 2.34 -1.80 10.25
CA THR A 173 1.38 -2.79 10.72
C THR A 173 0.12 -2.67 9.91
N VAL A 174 -0.45 -3.80 9.51
CA VAL A 174 -1.72 -3.89 8.81
C VAL A 174 -2.66 -4.72 9.67
N GLN A 175 -3.72 -4.08 10.17
CA GLN A 175 -4.78 -4.71 10.95
C GLN A 175 -6.10 -4.64 10.16
N ILE A 176 -6.63 -5.80 9.81
CA ILE A 176 -7.91 -5.94 9.10
C ILE A 176 -8.98 -6.34 10.11
N TYR A 177 -10.09 -5.61 10.13
CA TYR A 177 -11.26 -5.95 10.94
C TYR A 177 -12.12 -6.95 10.20
N LEU A 178 -12.34 -8.13 10.79
CA LEU A 178 -13.10 -9.20 10.14
C LEU A 178 -14.60 -9.14 10.48
N ASN A 179 -14.98 -8.38 11.50
CA ASN A 179 -16.36 -8.14 11.87
C ASN A 179 -16.53 -6.80 12.62
N ASP A 180 -17.77 -6.40 12.87
CA ASP A 180 -18.17 -5.19 13.61
C ASP A 180 -19.46 -5.37 14.44
N ASP A 181 -19.95 -6.60 14.60
CA ASP A 181 -21.09 -6.98 15.44
C ASP A 181 -20.74 -7.08 16.95
N PHE A 182 -20.09 -6.04 17.47
CA PHE A 182 -19.71 -5.93 18.89
C PHE A 182 -19.74 -4.47 19.37
N THR A 183 -19.65 -4.27 20.68
CA THR A 183 -19.53 -2.92 21.27
C THR A 183 -18.20 -2.73 22.01
N GLY A 184 -17.69 -1.50 22.03
CA GLY A 184 -16.32 -1.22 22.46
C GLY A 184 -15.30 -1.67 21.40
N GLY A 185 -14.10 -2.08 21.80
CA GLY A 185 -13.14 -2.66 20.86
C GLY A 185 -12.48 -1.70 19.87
N ASN A 186 -12.61 -0.38 20.02
CA ASN A 186 -11.93 0.60 19.17
C ASN A 186 -10.41 0.41 19.20
N THR A 187 -9.73 0.64 18.08
CA THR A 187 -8.28 0.84 18.09
C THR A 187 -8.01 2.33 18.29
N ARG A 188 -7.24 2.66 19.33
CA ARG A 188 -7.03 4.04 19.77
C ARG A 188 -5.57 4.43 19.61
N PHE A 189 -5.33 5.71 19.37
CA PHE A 189 -4.01 6.28 19.12
C PHE A 189 -3.72 7.45 20.06
N TYR A 190 -2.44 7.59 20.40
CA TYR A 190 -1.93 8.60 21.33
C TYR A 190 -0.80 9.37 20.65
N SER A 191 -1.17 10.19 19.66
CA SER A 191 -0.24 10.86 18.75
C SER A 191 0.56 12.02 19.38
N ASP A 192 0.16 12.45 20.56
CA ASP A 192 0.76 13.51 21.37
C ASP A 192 1.84 12.99 22.34
N TYR A 193 2.00 11.67 22.45
CA TYR A 193 2.99 11.04 23.33
C TYR A 193 4.26 10.65 22.58
N GLU A 194 5.40 11.12 23.07
CA GLU A 194 6.72 10.77 22.53
C GLU A 194 7.36 9.64 23.36
N PRO A 195 7.73 8.50 22.74
CA PRO A 195 8.35 7.39 23.45
C PRO A 195 9.76 7.72 23.93
N VAL A 196 10.13 7.17 25.09
CA VAL A 196 11.54 7.04 25.48
C VAL A 196 12.15 5.89 24.68
N ARG A 197 13.16 6.18 23.83
CA ARG A 197 13.85 5.18 23.00
C ARG A 197 14.97 4.47 23.77
N TYR A 198 15.00 3.14 23.72
CA TYR A 198 16.14 2.31 24.18
C TYR A 198 17.10 1.94 23.04
N ALA A 199 18.36 1.64 23.39
CA ALA A 199 19.41 1.21 22.47
C ALA A 199 19.02 -0.07 21.70
N SER A 200 19.38 -0.16 20.41
CA SER A 200 18.92 -1.24 19.52
C SER A 200 19.26 -2.66 19.96
N HIS A 201 20.41 -2.85 20.60
CA HIS A 201 20.93 -4.16 21.01
C HIS A 201 20.96 -4.39 22.53
N ASP A 202 20.55 -3.39 23.34
CA ASP A 202 20.53 -3.45 24.81
C ASP A 202 19.11 -3.22 25.35
N ILE A 203 18.19 -4.06 24.88
CA ILE A 203 16.76 -3.98 25.18
C ILE A 203 16.43 -5.00 26.28
N PRO A 204 15.87 -4.58 27.44
CA PRO A 204 15.50 -5.51 28.49
C PRO A 204 14.51 -6.56 27.95
N ILE A 205 14.74 -7.84 28.22
CA ILE A 205 13.78 -8.87 27.82
C ILE A 205 12.67 -8.91 28.88
N GLY A 206 11.44 -8.56 28.50
CA GLY A 206 10.25 -8.95 29.25
C GLY A 206 9.81 -8.05 30.40
N GLU A 207 10.20 -6.77 30.43
CA GLU A 207 9.62 -5.82 31.39
C GLU A 207 8.82 -4.74 30.66
N VAL A 208 7.56 -5.07 30.32
CA VAL A 208 6.54 -4.09 29.94
C VAL A 208 6.42 -3.10 31.09
N LYS A 209 7.03 -1.91 30.98
CA LYS A 209 6.60 -0.79 31.80
C LYS A 209 5.21 -0.41 31.30
N ASN A 210 4.19 -0.78 32.07
CA ASN A 210 2.79 -0.44 31.86
C ASN A 210 2.64 1.07 31.64
N PHE A 211 2.79 1.52 30.40
CA PHE A 211 2.54 2.90 30.04
C PHE A 211 1.03 3.12 30.16
N LYS A 212 0.62 3.81 31.22
CA LYS A 212 -0.73 4.32 31.37
C LYS A 212 -0.69 5.77 30.90
N PRO A 213 -1.20 6.09 29.69
CA PRO A 213 -1.33 7.49 29.30
C PRO A 213 -2.18 8.21 30.33
N SER A 214 -1.72 9.38 30.78
CA SER A 214 -2.49 10.29 31.64
C SER A 214 -3.63 10.98 30.87
N SER A 215 -3.58 10.94 29.53
CA SER A 215 -4.51 11.57 28.61
C SER A 215 -5.48 10.58 27.95
N SER A 216 -6.61 11.12 27.48
CA SER A 216 -7.52 10.42 26.59
C SER A 216 -6.85 10.18 25.22
N PRO A 217 -7.29 9.17 24.45
CA PRO A 217 -6.77 8.96 23.09
C PRO A 217 -6.98 10.21 22.23
N THR A 218 -6.01 10.55 21.39
CA THR A 218 -6.12 11.69 20.47
C THR A 218 -6.99 11.35 19.26
N HIS A 219 -6.92 10.10 18.81
CA HIS A 219 -7.69 9.59 17.68
C HIS A 219 -8.14 8.16 17.95
N GLU A 220 -9.23 7.75 17.32
CA GLU A 220 -9.72 6.38 17.39
C GLU A 220 -10.32 5.93 16.07
N VAL A 221 -10.28 4.61 15.85
CA VAL A 221 -10.91 3.94 14.72
C VAL A 221 -11.88 2.92 15.27
N LYS A 222 -13.17 3.16 14.99
CA LYS A 222 -14.21 2.17 15.19
C LYS A 222 -14.03 1.06 14.14
N PRO A 223 -14.02 -0.22 14.55
CA PRO A 223 -13.99 -1.35 13.63
C PRO A 223 -15.19 -1.33 12.69
N GLU A 224 -14.91 -1.57 11.41
CA GLU A 224 -15.91 -1.72 10.34
C GLU A 224 -15.51 -2.97 9.53
N THR A 225 -16.44 -3.90 9.32
CA THR A 225 -16.14 -5.18 8.67
C THR A 225 -15.44 -4.98 7.32
N GLY A 226 -14.31 -5.66 7.15
CA GLY A 226 -13.51 -5.63 5.92
C GLY A 226 -12.67 -4.35 5.72
N SER A 227 -12.74 -3.38 6.64
CA SER A 227 -11.82 -2.24 6.66
C SER A 227 -10.46 -2.64 7.22
N VAL A 228 -9.44 -1.85 6.87
CA VAL A 228 -8.06 -2.05 7.29
C VAL A 228 -7.48 -0.77 7.85
N LEU A 229 -6.70 -0.94 8.90
CA LEU A 229 -5.90 0.07 9.56
C LEU A 229 -4.43 -0.20 9.26
N ILE A 230 -3.75 0.78 8.66
CA ILE A 230 -2.33 0.70 8.32
C ILE A 230 -1.61 1.78 9.09
N PHE A 231 -0.68 1.41 9.96
CA PHE A 231 0.05 2.40 10.76
C PHE A 231 1.54 2.12 10.85
N ASP A 232 2.31 3.20 10.86
CA ASP A 232 3.77 3.22 10.87
C ASP A 232 4.29 2.78 12.25
N HIS A 233 4.81 1.56 12.35
CA HIS A 233 5.39 1.08 13.60
C HIS A 233 6.88 1.38 13.72
N VAL A 234 7.58 1.71 12.62
CA VAL A 234 8.99 2.14 12.68
C VAL A 234 9.12 3.51 13.32
N ASN A 235 8.21 4.42 13.02
CA ASN A 235 8.13 5.74 13.65
C ASN A 235 7.28 5.77 14.93
N ASN A 236 7.08 4.61 15.56
CA ASN A 236 6.49 4.42 16.88
C ASN A 236 5.11 5.08 17.04
N VAL A 237 4.11 4.56 16.32
CA VAL A 237 2.72 4.94 16.58
C VAL A 237 2.21 4.22 17.84
N LEU A 238 2.06 4.97 18.94
CA LEU A 238 1.48 4.45 20.19
C LEU A 238 -0.01 4.19 19.99
N HIS A 239 -0.44 2.98 20.28
CA HIS A 239 -1.81 2.57 20.07
C HIS A 239 -2.24 1.46 21.02
N ASP A 240 -3.55 1.22 21.08
CA ASP A 240 -4.12 0.16 21.90
C ASP A 240 -5.40 -0.43 21.30
N GLY A 241 -5.88 -1.51 21.91
CA GLY A 241 -7.20 -2.07 21.65
C GLY A 241 -8.09 -1.90 22.87
N ALA A 242 -9.07 -1.00 22.77
CA ALA A 242 -10.07 -0.77 23.81
C ALA A 242 -10.83 -2.06 24.15
N GLU A 243 -11.36 -2.12 25.37
CA GLU A 243 -12.11 -3.27 25.85
C GLU A 243 -13.34 -3.56 24.97
N VAL A 244 -13.53 -4.83 24.61
CA VAL A 244 -14.78 -5.34 24.03
C VAL A 244 -15.80 -5.49 25.15
N LYS A 245 -16.91 -4.77 25.06
CA LYS A 245 -17.97 -4.76 26.09
C LYS A 245 -19.00 -5.89 25.88
N SER A 246 -19.38 -6.14 24.62
CA SER A 246 -20.30 -7.21 24.23
C SER A 246 -19.98 -7.70 22.83
N GLY A 247 -20.40 -8.93 22.50
CA GLY A 247 -20.06 -9.59 21.23
C GLY A 247 -18.64 -10.17 21.23
N VAL A 248 -18.16 -10.54 20.05
CA VAL A 248 -16.80 -11.06 19.84
C VAL A 248 -16.16 -10.27 18.72
N LYS A 249 -14.94 -9.77 18.93
CA LYS A 249 -14.19 -9.05 17.90
C LYS A 249 -13.12 -9.95 17.28
N TYR A 250 -13.07 -9.97 15.95
CA TYR A 250 -12.06 -10.67 15.16
C TYR A 250 -11.22 -9.68 14.36
N ILE A 251 -9.91 -9.83 14.44
CA ILE A 251 -8.97 -9.12 13.58
C ILE A 251 -7.93 -10.06 13.01
N MET A 252 -7.41 -9.71 11.84
CA MET A 252 -6.24 -10.32 11.23
C MET A 252 -5.14 -9.28 11.12
N ARG A 253 -3.90 -9.66 11.44
CA ARG A 253 -2.76 -8.74 11.45
C ARG A 253 -1.53 -9.35 10.80
N GLY A 254 -0.85 -8.54 10.00
CA GLY A 254 0.50 -8.77 9.50
C GLY A 254 1.21 -7.45 9.23
N ASP A 255 2.39 -7.51 8.60
CA ASP A 255 3.27 -6.35 8.47
C ASP A 255 3.80 -6.22 7.02
N VAL A 256 4.14 -5.00 6.60
CA VAL A 256 4.67 -4.70 5.26
C VAL A 256 6.19 -4.54 5.32
N LEU A 257 6.93 -5.32 4.54
CA LEU A 257 8.38 -5.26 4.44
C LEU A 257 8.85 -4.29 3.35
N TYR A 258 9.89 -3.56 3.68
CA TYR A 258 10.68 -2.74 2.76
C TYR A 258 12.11 -3.24 2.77
N GLU A 259 12.76 -3.26 1.61
CA GLU A 259 14.17 -3.59 1.44
C GLU A 259 14.99 -2.35 1.14
N VAL A 260 16.20 -2.27 1.68
CA VAL A 260 17.11 -1.16 1.38
C VAL A 260 17.48 -1.19 -0.11
N PHE A 261 17.67 -0.02 -0.71
CA PHE A 261 18.28 0.07 -2.04
C PHE A 261 19.71 -0.46 -1.99
N GLU A 262 20.13 -1.22 -3.00
CA GLU A 262 21.44 -1.88 -3.00
C GLU A 262 22.57 -0.84 -2.93
N GLU A 263 22.37 0.31 -3.57
CA GLU A 263 23.28 1.45 -3.58
C GLU A 263 23.42 2.12 -2.20
N ASP A 264 22.41 1.99 -1.35
CA ASP A 264 22.35 2.63 -0.03
C ASP A 264 22.84 1.68 1.09
N VAL A 265 23.11 0.40 0.80
CA VAL A 265 23.64 -0.59 1.77
C VAL A 265 24.94 -0.09 2.44
N PRO A 266 25.93 0.46 1.72
CA PRO A 266 27.16 0.97 2.36
C PRO A 266 26.87 2.08 3.37
N GLN A 267 25.94 2.99 3.06
CA GLN A 267 25.54 4.07 3.96
C GLN A 267 24.80 3.53 5.19
N LEU A 268 23.94 2.52 5.02
CA LEU A 268 23.27 1.84 6.13
C LEU A 268 24.30 1.25 7.11
N LEU A 269 25.28 0.51 6.60
CA LEU A 269 26.33 -0.10 7.42
C LEU A 269 27.24 0.95 8.07
N HIS A 270 27.54 2.04 7.36
CA HIS A 270 28.23 3.19 7.94
C HIS A 270 27.44 3.78 9.11
N ASN A 271 26.13 4.00 8.96
CA ASN A 271 25.27 4.52 10.03
C ASN A 271 25.24 3.58 11.23
N VAL A 272 25.14 2.26 11.01
CA VAL A 272 25.18 1.25 12.07
C VAL A 272 26.48 1.31 12.88
N SER A 273 27.59 1.67 12.24
CA SER A 273 28.91 1.68 12.88
C SER A 273 29.23 3.00 13.59
N ASN A 274 28.54 4.09 13.25
CA ASN A 274 28.90 5.45 13.67
C ASN A 274 27.78 6.20 14.42
N LEU A 275 26.53 5.73 14.37
CA LEU A 275 25.42 6.34 15.09
C LEU A 275 25.16 5.60 16.41
N GLU A 276 24.70 6.37 17.40
CA GLU A 276 24.26 5.80 18.67
C GLU A 276 23.15 4.76 18.45
N PRO A 277 23.22 3.57 19.07
CA PRO A 277 22.31 2.45 18.81
C PRO A 277 20.82 2.75 19.02
N ASN A 278 20.49 3.72 19.87
CA ASN A 278 19.12 4.17 20.14
C ASN A 278 18.53 5.05 19.03
N LEU A 279 19.37 5.62 18.16
CA LEU A 279 18.96 6.42 17.01
C LEU A 279 18.65 5.57 15.77
N LEU A 280 19.26 4.39 15.68
CA LEU A 280 19.02 3.44 14.59
C LEU A 280 17.65 2.80 14.74
N ASN A 281 16.94 2.60 13.64
CA ASN A 281 15.75 1.77 13.54
C ASN A 281 16.11 0.35 13.12
N TRP A 282 17.04 0.17 12.18
CA TRP A 282 17.55 -1.13 11.76
C TRP A 282 18.94 -1.43 12.36
N CYS A 283 19.16 -2.67 12.81
CA CYS A 283 20.44 -3.11 13.39
C CYS A 283 20.74 -4.56 12.98
N PRO A 284 21.96 -4.87 12.47
CA PRO A 284 22.30 -6.21 12.04
C PRO A 284 22.34 -7.22 13.20
N GLU A 285 22.82 -6.82 14.38
CA GLU A 285 22.82 -7.68 15.56
C GLU A 285 21.39 -8.03 16.00
N THR A 286 20.48 -7.05 15.93
CA THR A 286 19.07 -7.28 16.24
C THR A 286 18.42 -8.18 15.21
N ALA A 287 18.71 -7.95 13.93
CA ALA A 287 18.26 -8.81 12.85
C ALA A 287 18.73 -10.26 13.07
N ILE A 288 20.00 -10.49 13.38
CA ILE A 288 20.57 -11.84 13.62
C ILE A 288 19.97 -12.50 14.87
N LYS A 289 19.97 -11.78 16.00
CA LYS A 289 19.68 -12.40 17.30
C LYS A 289 18.20 -12.56 17.55
N TYR A 290 17.38 -11.67 17.01
CA TYR A 290 15.98 -11.59 17.41
C TYR A 290 15.02 -11.47 16.22
N GLY A 291 15.44 -10.89 15.10
CA GLY A 291 14.58 -10.70 13.93
C GLY A 291 13.39 -9.75 14.15
N THR A 292 13.16 -9.22 15.36
CA THR A 292 12.13 -8.22 15.66
C THR A 292 12.60 -7.20 16.71
N ARG A 293 12.07 -5.97 16.67
CA ARG A 293 12.39 -4.90 17.63
C ARG A 293 11.18 -4.02 17.90
N ASN A 294 10.76 -3.85 19.16
CA ASN A 294 10.01 -2.66 19.56
C ASN A 294 10.93 -1.75 20.41
N HIS A 295 10.90 -0.45 20.17
CA HIS A 295 11.90 0.50 20.69
C HIS A 295 11.74 0.85 22.16
N VAL A 296 10.84 0.17 22.87
CA VAL A 296 10.38 0.52 24.23
C VAL A 296 10.66 -0.57 25.24
N GLY A 297 11.60 -1.46 24.93
CA GLY A 297 12.01 -2.49 25.89
C GLY A 297 11.56 -3.89 25.56
N GLU A 298 11.17 -4.23 24.33
CA GLU A 298 10.84 -5.62 23.99
C GLU A 298 11.31 -6.05 22.61
N VAL A 299 11.98 -7.19 22.62
CA VAL A 299 12.54 -7.83 21.46
C VAL A 299 12.11 -9.29 21.53
N TRP A 300 11.46 -9.78 20.50
CA TRP A 300 11.03 -11.17 20.45
C TRP A 300 12.11 -11.97 19.74
N LEU A 301 12.60 -13.03 20.38
CA LEU A 301 13.43 -14.03 19.72
C LEU A 301 12.61 -14.67 18.59
N CYS A 302 12.99 -14.40 17.35
CA CYS A 302 12.47 -15.06 16.18
C CYS A 302 13.64 -15.74 15.47
N ASP A 303 13.75 -17.06 15.61
CA ASP A 303 14.80 -17.88 14.99
C ASP A 303 14.69 -17.96 13.44
N CYS A 304 13.93 -17.06 12.81
CA CYS A 304 13.63 -17.01 11.37
C CYS A 304 14.23 -15.78 10.67
N ALA A 305 15.20 -15.10 11.29
CA ALA A 305 15.91 -14.01 10.64
C ALA A 305 16.59 -14.45 9.32
N ASP A 306 16.92 -15.74 9.22
CA ASP A 306 17.66 -16.35 8.11
C ASP A 306 16.78 -16.99 7.02
N ASP A 307 15.47 -17.24 7.27
CA ASP A 307 14.60 -17.94 6.30
C ASP A 307 13.90 -16.99 5.32
N GLY A 308 14.09 -15.68 5.50
CA GLY A 308 13.55 -14.65 4.62
C GLY A 308 12.03 -14.55 4.64
N HIS A 309 11.29 -15.17 5.58
CA HIS A 309 9.82 -15.14 5.63
C HIS A 309 9.27 -14.06 6.59
N GLY A 310 9.83 -13.97 7.80
CA GLY A 310 9.38 -13.14 8.93
C GLY A 310 7.93 -13.43 9.38
N SER A 311 7.61 -13.93 10.58
CA SER A 311 8.34 -14.23 11.81
C SER A 311 7.84 -15.57 12.39
N GLY A 312 8.70 -16.59 12.47
CA GLY A 312 8.51 -17.81 13.27
C GLY A 312 7.82 -19.00 12.60
N ILE A 313 8.57 -19.99 12.06
CA ILE A 313 8.39 -21.45 12.27
C ILE A 313 9.75 -22.17 12.14
N HIS A 314 10.23 -22.79 13.22
CA HIS A 314 11.18 -23.90 13.11
C HIS A 314 10.39 -25.18 12.78
N HIS A 315 10.80 -25.86 11.70
CA HIS A 315 10.20 -27.03 11.04
C HIS A 315 9.40 -26.74 9.75
N CYS A 316 9.99 -26.00 8.81
CA CYS A 316 9.81 -26.47 7.44
C CYS A 316 11.11 -27.04 6.88
N GLU A 317 11.15 -28.37 6.80
CA GLU A 317 12.12 -29.16 6.02
C GLU A 317 11.94 -28.97 4.50
N ALA A 318 11.43 -27.83 4.06
CA ALA A 318 11.11 -27.57 2.66
C ALA A 318 11.33 -26.09 2.34
N PHE A 319 12.61 -25.72 2.20
CA PHE A 319 13.09 -24.69 1.28
C PHE A 319 14.62 -24.85 1.08
N SER A 320 15.03 -25.94 0.42
CA SER A 320 16.31 -26.00 -0.29
C SER A 320 16.09 -25.46 -1.71
N TYR A 321 16.05 -24.13 -1.85
CA TYR A 321 16.08 -23.49 -3.17
C TYR A 321 17.02 -22.26 -3.20
N ALA A 322 18.04 -22.28 -2.33
CA ALA A 322 19.00 -21.20 -2.19
C ALA A 322 20.46 -21.60 -2.50
N ASP A 323 20.69 -22.71 -3.23
CA ASP A 323 22.06 -23.17 -3.57
C ASP A 323 22.34 -23.41 -5.08
N GLU A 324 21.46 -23.01 -6.00
CA GLU A 324 21.71 -23.21 -7.45
C GLU A 324 22.11 -21.98 -8.26
N TYR A 325 22.37 -20.83 -7.62
CA TYR A 325 22.79 -19.62 -8.34
C TYR A 325 24.14 -19.06 -7.88
N VAL A 326 25.10 -19.91 -7.51
CA VAL A 326 26.53 -19.56 -7.60
C VAL A 326 27.35 -20.81 -7.93
N SER A 327 28.16 -20.70 -9.00
CA SER A 327 29.19 -21.62 -9.50
C SER A 327 28.74 -22.82 -10.35
N LYS A 328 28.89 -22.68 -11.67
CA LYS A 328 29.86 -23.46 -12.47
C LYS A 328 29.85 -23.00 -13.92
N GLU A 329 31.00 -22.47 -14.35
CA GLU A 329 31.41 -22.51 -15.75
C GLU A 329 31.57 -23.97 -16.22
N ASP A 330 31.31 -24.16 -17.51
CA ASP A 330 31.72 -25.24 -18.40
C ASP A 330 31.35 -26.71 -18.07
N SER A 331 30.36 -27.25 -18.79
CA SER A 331 30.60 -28.19 -19.90
C SER A 331 29.31 -28.83 -20.42
N ASN A 332 29.36 -29.19 -21.70
CA ASN A 332 28.36 -29.69 -22.62
C ASN A 332 27.37 -30.80 -22.17
N GLU A 333 26.29 -30.84 -22.97
CA GLU A 333 25.43 -31.99 -23.35
C GLU A 333 24.16 -32.33 -22.55
N GLU A 334 23.05 -32.12 -23.27
CA GLU A 334 21.77 -32.85 -23.32
C GLU A 334 21.24 -33.54 -22.04
N LYS A 335 20.11 -33.01 -21.52
CA LYS A 335 18.94 -33.82 -21.13
C LYS A 335 17.69 -32.97 -20.90
N LYS A 336 16.68 -33.20 -21.75
CA LYS A 336 15.26 -32.83 -21.56
C LYS A 336 14.74 -33.41 -20.23
N LYS A 337 14.02 -32.61 -19.41
CA LYS A 337 12.86 -33.06 -18.61
C LYS A 337 12.08 -31.89 -17.94
N VAL A 338 10.88 -31.68 -18.48
CA VAL A 338 9.58 -31.24 -17.93
C VAL A 338 9.54 -30.69 -16.47
N ARG A 339 9.08 -29.43 -16.32
CA ARG A 339 8.59 -28.80 -15.07
C ARG A 339 7.05 -28.75 -15.05
N PRO A 340 6.38 -28.86 -13.89
CA PRO A 340 4.94 -28.61 -13.77
C PRO A 340 4.65 -27.11 -13.62
N ALA A 341 3.68 -26.61 -14.38
CA ALA A 341 3.27 -25.21 -14.45
C ALA A 341 2.71 -24.69 -13.11
N SER A 342 3.26 -23.58 -12.62
CA SER A 342 2.69 -22.81 -11.51
C SER A 342 1.71 -21.77 -12.05
N THR A 343 0.63 -21.56 -11.34
CA THR A 343 -0.54 -20.73 -11.68
C THR A 343 -0.27 -19.21 -11.76
N ALA A 344 0.99 -18.77 -11.80
CA ALA A 344 1.39 -17.40 -12.08
C ALA A 344 1.61 -17.13 -13.59
N GLU A 345 1.73 -18.17 -14.41
CA GLU A 345 1.94 -18.04 -15.87
C GLU A 345 0.63 -17.99 -16.68
N ALA A 346 -0.53 -18.21 -16.05
CA ALA A 346 -1.82 -18.24 -16.73
C ALA A 346 -2.47 -16.85 -16.99
N LEU A 347 -1.79 -15.74 -16.63
CA LEU A 347 -2.26 -14.37 -16.92
C LEU A 347 -1.34 -13.58 -17.87
N ASN A 348 -0.23 -14.16 -18.34
CA ASN A 348 0.70 -13.52 -19.29
C ASN A 348 0.80 -14.22 -20.66
N GLY A 349 -0.07 -15.21 -20.95
CA GLY A 349 0.11 -16.12 -22.08
C GLY A 349 -0.71 -15.83 -23.35
N LEU A 350 -1.19 -14.60 -23.58
CA LEU A 350 -1.96 -14.28 -24.79
C LEU A 350 -1.70 -12.86 -25.33
N HIS A 351 -0.47 -12.33 -25.28
CA HIS A 351 -0.17 -11.04 -25.93
C HIS A 351 1.22 -10.94 -26.58
N ASP A 352 1.72 -12.03 -27.18
CA ASP A 352 2.82 -11.94 -28.16
C ASP A 352 2.27 -12.02 -29.59
N LYS A 353 1.53 -10.98 -29.96
CA LYS A 353 1.59 -10.46 -31.32
C LYS A 353 1.97 -9.00 -31.18
N GLU A 354 3.28 -8.77 -31.12
CA GLU A 354 3.86 -7.44 -31.22
C GLU A 354 3.35 -6.74 -32.49
N LEU A 355 2.31 -5.94 -32.32
CA LEU A 355 2.01 -4.84 -33.24
C LEU A 355 3.01 -3.74 -32.92
N HIS A 356 4.26 -3.93 -33.35
CA HIS A 356 5.25 -2.87 -33.41
C HIS A 356 4.70 -1.77 -34.33
N ASP A 357 4.27 -0.66 -33.74
CA ASP A 357 4.03 0.59 -34.46
C ASP A 357 5.38 1.00 -35.07
N LYS A 358 5.42 1.17 -36.40
CA LYS A 358 6.64 1.39 -37.20
C LYS A 358 7.40 2.69 -36.84
N ASN A 359 6.94 3.44 -35.83
CA ASN A 359 7.54 4.67 -35.31
C ASN A 359 8.05 4.58 -33.85
N GLY A 360 8.07 3.41 -33.21
CA GLY A 360 9.01 3.10 -32.12
C GLY A 360 8.94 3.85 -30.77
N GLN A 361 8.00 4.78 -30.53
CA GLN A 361 7.90 5.46 -29.23
C GLN A 361 6.78 4.85 -28.36
N SER A 362 7.16 4.17 -27.28
CA SER A 362 6.22 3.65 -26.28
C SER A 362 5.78 4.79 -25.35
N LEU A 363 4.50 5.18 -25.44
CA LEU A 363 3.90 6.24 -24.63
C LEU A 363 3.51 5.69 -23.24
N ILE A 364 3.76 6.47 -22.18
CA ILE A 364 3.23 6.18 -20.84
C ILE A 364 1.95 6.98 -20.61
N TYR A 365 0.88 6.32 -20.19
CA TYR A 365 -0.41 6.92 -19.88
C TYR A 365 -0.54 7.12 -18.38
N ILE A 366 -0.51 8.38 -17.90
CA ILE A 366 -0.84 8.70 -16.51
C ILE A 366 -2.29 9.18 -16.47
N LEU A 367 -3.16 8.37 -15.89
CA LEU A 367 -4.61 8.56 -15.87
C LEU A 367 -5.06 8.91 -14.47
N ILE A 368 -5.53 10.14 -14.29
CA ILE A 368 -5.97 10.66 -13.00
C ILE A 368 -7.50 10.72 -12.95
N SER A 369 -8.06 10.23 -11.85
CA SER A 369 -9.48 10.28 -11.56
C SER A 369 -9.75 10.86 -10.17
N GLY A 370 -10.90 11.51 -10.02
CA GLY A 370 -11.37 12.04 -8.74
C GLY A 370 -12.68 12.79 -8.90
N LYS A 371 -13.48 12.81 -7.82
CA LYS A 371 -14.76 13.53 -7.77
C LYS A 371 -14.55 15.04 -7.89
N ARG A 372 -15.63 15.77 -8.21
CA ARG A 372 -15.61 17.25 -8.21
C ARG A 372 -15.06 17.81 -6.91
N ALA A 373 -14.21 18.84 -7.04
CA ALA A 373 -13.53 19.53 -5.93
C ALA A 373 -12.58 18.67 -5.06
N SER A 374 -12.16 17.49 -5.53
CA SER A 374 -11.13 16.69 -4.85
C SER A 374 -9.71 17.28 -4.96
N GLY A 375 -9.51 18.31 -5.79
CA GLY A 375 -8.20 18.92 -6.02
C GLY A 375 -7.33 18.19 -7.06
N LYS A 376 -7.90 17.23 -7.79
CA LYS A 376 -7.18 16.45 -8.82
C LYS A 376 -6.44 17.31 -9.86
N ASP A 377 -6.99 18.45 -10.25
CA ASP A 377 -6.37 19.33 -11.27
C ASP A 377 -5.12 20.03 -10.73
N TYR A 378 -5.13 20.42 -9.45
CA TYR A 378 -3.96 20.96 -8.75
C TYR A 378 -2.86 19.90 -8.63
N ILE A 379 -3.21 18.68 -8.20
CA ILE A 379 -2.27 17.57 -8.09
C ILE A 379 -1.71 17.17 -9.46
N THR A 380 -2.54 17.22 -10.51
CA THR A 380 -2.08 16.98 -11.89
C THR A 380 -0.98 17.97 -12.28
N ASN A 381 -1.12 19.25 -11.93
CA ASN A 381 -0.08 20.25 -12.19
C ASN A 381 1.23 19.91 -11.47
N LEU A 382 1.15 19.54 -10.19
CA LEU A 382 2.35 19.17 -9.42
C LEU A 382 3.07 17.94 -10.00
N ILE A 383 2.31 16.94 -10.46
CA ILE A 383 2.87 15.77 -11.15
C ILE A 383 3.52 16.19 -12.48
N TYR A 384 2.85 17.05 -13.25
CA TYR A 384 3.42 17.60 -14.48
C TYR A 384 4.75 18.32 -14.20
N ASP A 385 4.78 19.23 -13.23
CA ASP A 385 5.97 20.00 -12.88
C ASP A 385 7.11 19.09 -12.41
N SER A 386 6.81 18.07 -11.59
CA SER A 386 7.79 17.06 -11.17
C SER A 386 8.38 16.30 -12.36
N LEU A 387 7.55 15.86 -13.32
CA LEU A 387 8.02 15.16 -14.52
C LEU A 387 8.87 16.06 -15.44
N ILE A 388 8.42 17.29 -15.69
CA ILE A 388 9.18 18.27 -16.49
C ILE A 388 10.53 18.57 -15.84
N SER A 389 10.58 18.73 -14.50
CA SER A 389 11.84 18.98 -13.78
C SER A 389 12.84 17.84 -13.90
N LYS A 390 12.37 16.62 -14.18
CA LYS A 390 13.18 15.42 -14.44
C LYS A 390 13.52 15.24 -15.92
N GLY A 391 13.19 16.21 -16.77
CA GLY A 391 13.50 16.23 -18.20
C GLY A 391 12.63 15.29 -19.04
N ILE A 392 11.44 14.93 -18.57
CA ILE A 392 10.51 14.05 -19.27
C ILE A 392 9.58 14.90 -20.13
N SER A 393 9.40 14.53 -21.40
CA SER A 393 8.44 15.20 -22.29
C SER A 393 7.01 14.77 -21.98
N VAL A 394 6.17 15.70 -21.51
CA VAL A 394 4.78 15.42 -21.10
C VAL A 394 3.77 16.19 -21.94
N HIS A 395 2.85 15.47 -22.58
CA HIS A 395 1.63 16.04 -23.14
C HIS A 395 0.51 15.94 -22.11
N ARG A 396 0.05 17.09 -21.62
CA ARG A 396 -1.10 17.15 -20.70
C ARG A 396 -2.39 17.38 -21.50
N ALA A 397 -3.42 16.61 -21.18
CA ALA A 397 -4.74 16.77 -21.77
C ALA A 397 -5.87 16.49 -20.75
N ALA A 398 -7.09 16.85 -21.14
CA ALA A 398 -8.31 16.55 -20.41
C ALA A 398 -9.42 16.21 -21.40
N LEU A 399 -10.10 15.08 -21.21
CA LEU A 399 -11.21 14.65 -22.06
C LEU A 399 -12.37 15.66 -22.01
N GLY A 400 -12.58 16.25 -20.83
CA GLY A 400 -13.55 17.31 -20.61
C GLY A 400 -13.30 18.54 -21.46
N HIS A 401 -12.06 18.85 -21.88
CA HIS A 401 -11.77 19.98 -22.77
C HIS A 401 -12.38 19.76 -24.18
N ILE A 402 -12.22 18.56 -24.74
CA ILE A 402 -12.82 18.20 -26.04
C ILE A 402 -14.35 18.26 -25.94
N ASN A 403 -14.90 17.68 -24.87
CA ASN A 403 -16.35 17.65 -24.68
C ASN A 403 -16.94 19.06 -24.46
N LYS A 404 -16.28 19.92 -23.68
CA LYS A 404 -16.70 21.33 -23.46
C LYS A 404 -16.73 22.12 -24.75
N ARG A 405 -15.68 22.04 -25.58
CA ARG A 405 -15.63 22.75 -26.88
C ARG A 405 -16.75 22.28 -27.81
N SER A 406 -16.98 20.97 -27.90
CA SER A 406 -18.06 20.39 -28.71
C SER A 406 -19.45 20.80 -28.22
N TYR A 407 -19.69 20.76 -26.91
CA TYR A 407 -20.94 21.19 -26.31
C TYR A 407 -21.19 22.68 -26.53
N ALA A 408 -20.19 23.52 -26.26
CA ALA A 408 -20.29 24.97 -26.42
C ALA A 408 -20.67 25.37 -27.85
N ALA A 409 -20.04 24.74 -28.85
CA ALA A 409 -20.37 24.92 -30.26
C ALA A 409 -21.81 24.49 -30.60
N SER A 410 -22.29 23.38 -30.02
CA SER A 410 -23.62 22.82 -30.33
C SER A 410 -24.79 23.71 -29.87
N ILE A 411 -24.60 24.51 -28.83
CA ILE A 411 -25.64 25.38 -28.28
C ILE A 411 -25.31 26.87 -28.35
N GLY A 412 -24.20 27.23 -29.02
CA GLY A 412 -23.79 28.61 -29.26
C GLY A 412 -23.38 29.40 -28.00
N ILE A 413 -22.74 28.75 -27.02
CA ILE A 413 -22.21 29.44 -25.82
C ILE A 413 -20.69 29.65 -25.90
N ASP A 414 -20.16 30.57 -25.10
CA ASP A 414 -18.73 30.85 -25.02
C ASP A 414 -17.96 29.67 -24.38
N ALA A 415 -17.11 29.03 -25.18
CA ALA A 415 -16.25 27.93 -24.76
C ALA A 415 -15.20 28.37 -23.72
N ILE A 416 -14.58 29.54 -23.87
CA ILE A 416 -13.56 30.03 -22.94
C ILE A 416 -14.18 30.27 -21.57
N ARG A 417 -15.39 30.85 -21.54
CA ARG A 417 -16.14 31.00 -20.29
C ARG A 417 -16.50 29.65 -19.68
N LEU A 418 -17.00 28.69 -20.47
CA LEU A 418 -17.34 27.34 -19.99
C LEU A 418 -16.15 26.62 -19.33
N GLU A 419 -14.93 26.92 -19.75
CA GLU A 419 -13.73 26.31 -19.20
C GLU A 419 -13.28 26.93 -17.87
N ASN A 420 -13.30 28.27 -17.81
CA ASN A 420 -12.67 29.05 -16.76
C ASN A 420 -13.64 29.50 -15.65
N ASP A 421 -14.92 29.72 -15.99
CA ASP A 421 -15.95 30.12 -15.03
C ASP A 421 -16.58 28.87 -14.39
N ARG A 422 -16.28 28.66 -13.10
CA ARG A 422 -16.75 27.49 -12.37
C ARG A 422 -18.27 27.48 -12.19
N GLU A 423 -18.87 28.62 -11.89
CA GLU A 423 -20.30 28.70 -11.63
C GLU A 423 -21.08 28.44 -12.93
N PHE A 424 -20.65 29.08 -14.02
CA PHE A 424 -21.19 28.85 -15.36
C PHE A 424 -21.02 27.39 -15.81
N LYS A 425 -19.86 26.79 -15.60
CA LYS A 425 -19.65 25.35 -15.88
C LYS A 425 -20.58 24.45 -15.06
N GLU A 426 -20.81 24.80 -13.79
CA GLU A 426 -21.67 23.99 -12.91
C GLU A 426 -23.15 24.11 -13.26
N SER A 427 -23.63 25.23 -13.81
CA SER A 427 -25.02 25.36 -14.28
C SER A 427 -25.29 24.51 -15.52
N HIS A 428 -24.30 24.35 -16.40
CA HIS A 428 -24.39 23.53 -17.62
C HIS A 428 -24.04 22.03 -17.42
N ARG A 429 -23.66 21.60 -16.21
CA ARG A 429 -23.11 20.25 -15.92
C ARG A 429 -23.97 19.10 -16.45
N ILE A 430 -25.28 19.13 -16.20
CA ILE A 430 -26.20 18.04 -16.58
C ILE A 430 -26.32 17.95 -18.10
N ALA A 431 -26.55 19.08 -18.78
CA ALA A 431 -26.65 19.15 -20.22
C ALA A 431 -25.33 18.74 -20.90
N MET A 432 -24.19 19.14 -20.35
CA MET A 432 -22.87 18.75 -20.84
C MET A 432 -22.60 17.24 -20.70
N VAL A 433 -23.08 16.60 -19.63
CA VAL A 433 -22.98 15.15 -19.45
C VAL A 433 -23.94 14.41 -20.40
N ALA A 434 -25.15 14.94 -20.62
CA ALA A 434 -26.06 14.39 -21.61
C ALA A 434 -25.48 14.47 -23.04
N HIS A 435 -24.89 15.61 -23.40
CA HIS A 435 -24.18 15.80 -24.67
C HIS A 435 -23.02 14.82 -24.85
N HIS A 436 -22.19 14.67 -23.81
CA HIS A 436 -21.11 13.68 -23.78
C HIS A 436 -21.63 12.26 -24.00
N THR A 437 -22.69 11.88 -23.28
CA THR A 437 -23.26 10.54 -23.36
C THR A 437 -23.80 10.25 -24.77
N ALA A 438 -24.49 11.23 -25.39
CA ALA A 438 -25.00 11.11 -26.75
C ALA A 438 -23.86 10.99 -27.78
N ARG A 439 -22.80 11.78 -27.63
CA ARG A 439 -21.62 11.71 -28.50
C ARG A 439 -20.90 10.36 -28.34
N ASN A 440 -20.65 9.91 -27.11
CA ASN A 440 -19.97 8.64 -26.86
C ASN A 440 -20.81 7.43 -27.30
N ALA A 441 -22.14 7.54 -27.37
CA ALA A 441 -22.97 6.49 -27.94
C ALA A 441 -22.73 6.30 -29.45
N GLN A 442 -22.29 7.35 -30.16
CA GLN A 442 -21.99 7.31 -31.59
C GLN A 442 -20.50 7.01 -31.85
N ASP A 443 -19.61 7.65 -31.09
CA ASP A 443 -18.16 7.50 -31.20
C ASP A 443 -17.55 7.45 -29.78
N PRO A 444 -17.52 6.26 -29.14
CA PRO A 444 -17.02 6.12 -27.77
C PRO A 444 -15.53 6.43 -27.63
N GLU A 445 -14.76 6.30 -28.72
CA GLU A 445 -13.31 6.37 -28.69
C GLU A 445 -12.76 7.69 -29.24
N GLY A 446 -13.60 8.53 -29.86
CA GLY A 446 -13.15 9.74 -30.56
C GLY A 446 -12.30 10.67 -29.72
N CYS A 447 -12.77 11.01 -28.51
CA CYS A 447 -12.01 11.85 -27.57
C CYS A 447 -10.69 11.19 -27.14
N LEU A 448 -10.70 9.87 -26.92
CA LEU A 448 -9.54 9.09 -26.49
C LEU A 448 -8.46 9.03 -27.59
N LYS A 449 -8.89 8.83 -28.84
CA LYS A 449 -8.04 8.85 -30.04
C LYS A 449 -7.44 10.24 -30.27
N GLU A 450 -8.23 11.31 -30.11
CA GLU A 450 -7.77 12.68 -30.27
C GLU A 450 -6.64 13.02 -29.28
N VAL A 451 -6.83 12.77 -27.97
CA VAL A 451 -5.78 13.07 -26.97
C VAL A 451 -4.52 12.25 -27.18
N LYS A 452 -4.66 10.98 -27.57
CA LYS A 452 -3.51 10.11 -27.89
C LYS A 452 -2.75 10.60 -29.12
N SER A 453 -3.48 10.99 -30.17
CA SER A 453 -2.87 11.54 -31.39
C SER A 453 -2.12 12.84 -31.11
N ASN A 454 -2.69 13.74 -30.30
CA ASN A 454 -2.06 15.00 -29.94
C ASN A 454 -0.77 14.78 -29.13
N ALA A 455 -0.74 13.80 -28.23
CA ALA A 455 0.47 13.43 -27.50
C ALA A 455 1.57 12.90 -28.44
N LYS A 456 1.21 12.05 -29.41
CA LYS A 456 2.15 11.56 -30.43
C LYS A 456 2.69 12.69 -31.31
N GLN A 457 1.82 13.62 -31.74
CA GLN A 457 2.23 14.78 -32.54
C GLN A 457 3.15 15.72 -31.75
N ALA A 458 2.96 15.83 -30.44
CA ALA A 458 3.83 16.57 -29.54
C ALA A 458 5.15 15.84 -29.21
N ASN A 459 5.39 14.64 -29.76
CA ASN A 459 6.55 13.80 -29.47
C ASN A 459 6.73 13.56 -27.95
N ALA A 460 5.62 13.40 -27.23
CA ALA A 460 5.63 13.22 -25.79
C ALA A 460 5.96 11.79 -25.38
N GLU A 461 6.70 11.66 -24.29
CA GLU A 461 6.97 10.38 -23.62
C GLU A 461 5.82 9.97 -22.70
N VAL A 462 5.12 10.97 -22.14
CA VAL A 462 4.01 10.79 -21.21
C VAL A 462 2.78 11.52 -21.71
N LEU A 463 1.63 10.83 -21.77
CA LEU A 463 0.31 11.43 -21.85
C LEU A 463 -0.30 11.49 -20.44
N LEU A 464 -0.46 12.71 -19.92
CA LEU A 464 -1.04 12.98 -18.60
C LEU A 464 -2.49 13.45 -18.75
N LEU A 465 -3.43 12.58 -18.37
CA LEU A 465 -4.88 12.85 -18.42
C LEU A 465 -5.45 13.11 -17.03
N SER A 466 -6.12 14.25 -16.87
CA SER A 466 -6.53 14.76 -15.55
C SER A 466 -7.96 14.39 -15.11
N ASP A 467 -8.74 13.73 -15.97
CA ASP A 467 -10.20 13.62 -15.80
C ASP A 467 -10.83 12.34 -16.37
N ILE A 468 -10.19 11.18 -16.16
CA ILE A 468 -10.79 9.88 -16.50
C ILE A 468 -11.95 9.56 -15.54
N ARG A 469 -13.08 9.10 -16.11
CA ARG A 469 -14.36 9.02 -15.38
C ARG A 469 -15.09 7.70 -15.49
N THR A 470 -14.82 6.89 -16.53
CA THR A 470 -15.58 5.65 -16.77
C THR A 470 -14.67 4.42 -16.80
N LEU A 471 -15.24 3.23 -16.58
CA LEU A 471 -14.54 1.97 -16.75
C LEU A 471 -14.17 1.73 -18.22
N GLN A 472 -15.00 2.21 -19.14
CA GLN A 472 -14.75 2.13 -20.58
C GLN A 472 -13.47 2.87 -20.96
N ASP A 473 -13.26 4.09 -20.45
CA ASP A 473 -12.04 4.87 -20.70
C ASP A 473 -10.79 4.09 -20.23
N LEU A 474 -10.85 3.53 -19.01
CA LEU A 474 -9.77 2.74 -18.44
C LEU A 474 -9.48 1.49 -19.26
N HIS A 475 -10.53 0.79 -19.70
CA HIS A 475 -10.39 -0.42 -20.50
C HIS A 475 -9.74 -0.12 -21.85
N TRP A 476 -10.15 0.97 -22.50
CA TRP A 476 -9.57 1.40 -23.77
C TRP A 476 -8.07 1.67 -23.65
N PHE A 477 -7.63 2.42 -22.63
CA PHE A 477 -6.20 2.71 -22.41
C PHE A 477 -5.39 1.45 -22.09
N LYS A 478 -5.95 0.50 -21.33
CA LYS A 478 -5.29 -0.78 -21.03
C LYS A 478 -5.09 -1.68 -22.26
N GLN A 479 -5.88 -1.48 -23.32
CA GLN A 479 -5.71 -2.17 -24.60
C GLN A 479 -4.71 -1.47 -25.53
N GLN A 480 -4.25 -0.25 -25.20
CA GLN A 480 -3.30 0.47 -26.04
C GLN A 480 -1.87 -0.02 -25.80
N PRO A 481 -1.00 0.02 -26.82
CA PRO A 481 0.44 -0.15 -26.61
C PRO A 481 0.96 0.97 -25.71
N GLY A 482 1.69 0.60 -24.66
CA GLY A 482 2.24 1.51 -23.65
C GLY A 482 1.90 1.07 -22.23
N GLU A 483 2.43 1.80 -21.25
CA GLU A 483 2.24 1.50 -19.83
C GLU A 483 1.19 2.41 -19.22
N VAL A 484 0.34 1.88 -18.35
CA VAL A 484 -0.75 2.65 -17.72
C VAL A 484 -0.49 2.82 -16.23
N VAL A 485 -0.44 4.08 -15.79
CA VAL A 485 -0.35 4.50 -14.38
C VAL A 485 -1.68 5.13 -13.98
N LEU A 486 -2.39 4.50 -13.04
CA LEU A 486 -3.71 4.92 -12.59
C LEU A 486 -3.63 5.62 -11.23
N LEU A 487 -4.10 6.87 -11.14
CA LEU A 487 -4.07 7.64 -9.90
C LEU A 487 -5.49 8.03 -9.46
N ARG A 488 -5.82 7.78 -8.20
CA ARG A 488 -7.10 8.21 -7.60
C ARG A 488 -6.89 9.27 -6.54
N ILE A 489 -7.55 10.41 -6.75
CA ILE A 489 -7.56 11.52 -5.80
C ILE A 489 -8.93 11.60 -5.14
N THR A 490 -8.96 11.41 -3.83
CA THR A 490 -10.15 11.58 -2.99
C THR A 490 -10.04 12.82 -2.12
N ALA A 491 -11.16 13.28 -1.59
CA ALA A 491 -11.21 14.28 -0.53
C ALA A 491 -12.56 14.12 0.19
N SER A 492 -12.61 14.44 1.48
CA SER A 492 -13.83 14.43 2.27
C SER A 492 -14.82 15.47 1.75
N ASP A 493 -16.09 15.25 2.06
CA ASP A 493 -17.15 16.17 1.68
C ASP A 493 -16.99 17.54 2.34
N GLU A 494 -16.46 17.59 3.56
CA GLU A 494 -16.10 18.82 4.29
C GLU A 494 -15.07 19.62 3.50
N THR A 495 -13.98 18.98 3.08
CA THR A 495 -12.91 19.64 2.35
C THR A 495 -13.34 20.03 0.94
N ARG A 496 -14.19 19.23 0.28
CA ARG A 496 -14.80 19.59 -1.00
C ARG A 496 -15.68 20.83 -0.86
N LYS A 497 -16.50 20.93 0.21
CA LYS A 497 -17.34 22.11 0.51
C LYS A 497 -16.50 23.37 0.72
N LEU A 498 -15.41 23.28 1.48
CA LEU A 498 -14.45 24.38 1.65
C LEU A 498 -13.86 24.86 0.31
N ARG A 499 -13.73 23.95 -0.65
CA ARG A 499 -13.30 24.24 -2.03
C ARG A 499 -14.45 24.65 -2.92
N GLY A 500 -15.61 25.05 -2.40
CA GLY A 500 -16.77 25.52 -3.17
C GLY A 500 -17.55 24.41 -3.90
N TRP A 501 -17.50 23.16 -3.43
CA TRP A 501 -18.45 22.14 -3.89
C TRP A 501 -19.78 22.33 -3.18
N ASN A 502 -20.85 22.46 -3.96
CA ASN A 502 -22.21 22.43 -3.46
C ASN A 502 -22.81 21.04 -3.71
N PRO A 503 -23.13 20.26 -2.66
CA PRO A 503 -23.74 18.94 -2.80
C PRO A 503 -25.02 19.02 -3.61
N CYS A 504 -25.15 18.15 -4.61
CA CYS A 504 -26.32 18.10 -5.47
C CYS A 504 -26.54 16.66 -5.91
N GLN A 505 -27.52 15.98 -5.33
CA GLN A 505 -27.81 14.57 -5.60
C GLN A 505 -27.91 14.27 -7.11
N ARG A 506 -28.54 15.16 -7.90
CA ARG A 506 -28.65 15.01 -9.36
C ARG A 506 -27.31 15.03 -10.09
N LYS A 507 -26.32 15.76 -9.59
CA LYS A 507 -24.98 15.87 -10.21
C LYS A 507 -24.02 14.82 -9.65
N ASP A 508 -24.08 14.57 -8.34
CA ASP A 508 -23.18 13.65 -7.63
C ASP A 508 -23.53 12.17 -7.83
N SER A 509 -24.73 11.85 -8.34
CA SER A 509 -25.14 10.49 -8.73
C SER A 509 -24.89 10.14 -10.20
N LEU A 510 -24.40 11.09 -11.01
CA LEU A 510 -24.08 10.84 -12.42
C LEU A 510 -22.99 9.75 -12.52
N HIS A 511 -23.11 8.87 -13.51
CA HIS A 511 -22.12 7.80 -13.75
C HIS A 511 -20.69 8.36 -13.85
N THR A 512 -20.53 9.53 -14.47
CA THR A 512 -19.25 10.26 -14.57
C THR A 512 -18.59 10.62 -13.23
N GLU A 513 -19.32 10.58 -12.12
CA GLU A 513 -18.81 10.84 -10.77
C GLU A 513 -18.70 9.58 -9.90
N THR A 514 -19.46 8.51 -10.21
CA THR A 514 -19.62 7.34 -9.32
C THR A 514 -19.08 6.04 -9.89
N GLU A 515 -18.96 5.90 -11.22
CA GLU A 515 -18.64 4.62 -11.88
C GLU A 515 -17.28 4.04 -11.44
N LEU A 516 -16.31 4.91 -11.13
CA LEU A 516 -14.98 4.52 -10.67
C LEU A 516 -14.84 4.43 -9.14
N ASP A 517 -15.92 4.63 -8.37
CA ASP A 517 -15.88 4.51 -6.90
C ASP A 517 -15.63 3.07 -6.46
N SER A 518 -16.17 2.10 -7.22
CA SER A 518 -15.97 0.67 -7.00
C SER A 518 -14.78 0.10 -7.78
N PHE A 519 -13.96 0.92 -8.44
CA PHE A 519 -12.79 0.41 -9.16
C PHE A 519 -11.64 0.13 -8.18
N PHE A 520 -11.11 -1.09 -8.26
CA PHE A 520 -9.94 -1.56 -7.55
C PHE A 520 -8.76 -1.63 -8.54
N ASN A 521 -7.51 -1.64 -8.06
CA ASN A 521 -6.28 -1.61 -8.87
C ASN A 521 -5.84 -0.23 -9.38
N TRP A 522 -5.91 0.77 -8.52
CA TRP A 522 -5.18 2.02 -8.73
C TRP A 522 -3.67 1.79 -8.52
N THR A 523 -2.83 2.46 -9.31
CA THR A 523 -1.37 2.45 -9.07
C THR A 523 -1.03 3.17 -7.78
N ALA A 524 -1.69 4.30 -7.50
CA ALA A 524 -1.60 4.99 -6.22
C ALA A 524 -2.89 5.78 -5.91
N CYS A 525 -3.20 5.90 -4.62
CA CYS A 525 -4.32 6.67 -4.10
C CYS A 525 -3.80 7.79 -3.20
N TRP A 526 -4.45 8.94 -3.25
CA TRP A 526 -4.18 10.06 -2.36
C TRP A 526 -5.46 10.61 -1.74
N ASP A 527 -5.43 10.78 -0.42
CA ASP A 527 -6.46 11.47 0.33
C ASP A 527 -6.11 12.95 0.47
N ASN A 528 -6.79 13.80 -0.30
CA ASN A 528 -6.65 15.24 -0.29
C ASN A 528 -7.67 15.92 0.64
N SER A 529 -8.03 15.25 1.75
CA SER A 529 -8.91 15.80 2.78
C SER A 529 -8.18 16.74 3.73
N ASP A 530 -6.88 16.53 3.95
CA ASP A 530 -6.10 17.31 4.89
C ASP A 530 -5.98 18.79 4.47
N VAL A 531 -6.23 19.67 5.42
CA VAL A 531 -6.15 21.13 5.27
C VAL A 531 -5.05 21.74 6.14
N SER A 532 -4.30 20.92 6.87
CA SER A 532 -3.18 21.38 7.69
C SER A 532 -2.07 22.05 6.85
N PRO A 533 -1.16 22.80 7.49
CA PRO A 533 0.02 23.38 6.82
C PRO A 533 0.94 22.32 6.18
N GLU A 534 1.07 21.16 6.81
CA GLU A 534 1.98 20.08 6.41
C GLU A 534 1.51 19.33 5.15
N ARG A 535 0.22 19.47 4.78
CA ARG A 535 -0.39 18.75 3.64
C ARG A 535 0.43 18.88 2.35
N THR A 536 1.02 20.05 2.10
CA THR A 536 1.76 20.35 0.88
C THR A 536 3.02 19.51 0.82
N GLN A 537 3.77 19.45 1.94
CA GLN A 537 4.95 18.61 2.05
C GLN A 537 4.59 17.14 1.85
N LEU A 538 3.57 16.64 2.55
CA LEU A 538 3.14 15.24 2.43
C LEU A 538 2.71 14.88 1.01
N LEU A 539 2.08 15.82 0.29
CA LEU A 539 1.71 15.65 -1.11
C LEU A 539 2.95 15.57 -2.01
N HIS A 540 3.95 16.42 -1.81
CA HIS A 540 5.22 16.34 -2.54
C HIS A 540 5.95 15.02 -2.26
N GLU A 541 5.99 14.58 -1.00
CA GLU A 541 6.54 13.27 -0.62
C GLU A 541 5.79 12.12 -1.29
N TRP A 542 4.46 12.17 -1.38
CA TRP A 542 3.68 11.17 -2.10
C TRP A 542 4.00 11.15 -3.59
N ILE A 543 4.14 12.31 -4.24
CA ILE A 543 4.52 12.38 -5.65
C ILE A 543 5.91 11.76 -5.84
N GLU A 544 6.92 12.24 -5.11
CA GLU A 544 8.32 11.84 -5.29
C GLU A 544 8.60 10.40 -4.86
N TYR A 545 7.95 9.91 -3.80
CA TYR A 545 8.25 8.61 -3.19
C TYR A 545 7.20 7.54 -3.45
N THR A 546 6.10 7.87 -4.15
CA THR A 546 5.07 6.90 -4.52
C THR A 546 4.71 6.96 -6.00
N VAL A 547 4.39 8.14 -6.52
CA VAL A 547 3.93 8.27 -7.91
C VAL A 547 5.10 8.09 -8.88
N ILE A 548 6.13 8.91 -8.78
CA ILE A 548 7.28 8.89 -9.69
C ILE A 548 7.96 7.52 -9.76
N PRO A 549 8.26 6.82 -8.63
CA PRO A 549 8.91 5.51 -8.67
C PRO A 549 8.04 4.41 -9.30
N ARG A 550 6.71 4.61 -9.37
CA ARG A 550 5.77 3.68 -10.01
C ARG A 550 5.54 3.98 -11.48
N ILE A 551 6.13 5.05 -12.01
CA ILE A 551 6.14 5.31 -13.44
C ILE A 551 7.30 4.51 -14.04
N PRO A 552 7.07 3.66 -15.06
CA PRO A 552 8.10 2.81 -15.65
C PRO A 552 9.01 3.61 -16.59
N LEU A 553 9.68 4.65 -16.08
CA LEU A 553 10.53 5.57 -16.84
C LEU A 553 11.74 4.86 -17.48
N SER A 554 12.20 3.75 -16.90
CA SER A 554 13.25 2.91 -17.51
C SER A 554 12.86 2.36 -18.88
N LYS A 555 11.56 2.20 -19.15
CA LYS A 555 11.04 1.76 -20.45
C LYS A 555 11.03 2.88 -21.50
N LEU A 556 11.21 4.15 -21.10
CA LEU A 556 11.31 5.28 -22.03
C LEU A 556 12.67 5.34 -22.74
N ARG A 557 13.71 4.66 -22.21
CA ARG A 557 15.10 4.82 -22.68
C ARG A 557 15.76 3.49 -23.03
N PHE A 558 15.51 2.99 -24.25
CA PHE A 558 16.57 2.33 -25.02
C PHE A 558 17.29 3.42 -25.84
N GLY A 559 18.22 4.13 -25.19
CA GLY A 559 18.97 5.22 -25.80
C GLY A 559 19.74 6.03 -24.78
N ALA A 560 20.89 5.50 -24.36
CA ALA A 560 21.99 6.15 -23.63
C ALA A 560 21.68 6.89 -22.31
N ALA A 561 22.35 6.41 -21.25
CA ALA A 561 22.72 7.15 -20.04
C ALA A 561 21.57 7.69 -19.18
N PHE A 562 20.82 6.78 -18.54
CA PHE A 562 20.37 7.00 -17.17
C PHE A 562 20.51 5.67 -16.44
N ARG A 563 21.61 5.49 -15.70
CA ARG A 563 21.63 4.56 -14.57
C ARG A 563 21.22 5.39 -13.35
N PRO A 564 20.28 4.89 -12.52
CA PRO A 564 19.82 5.60 -11.33
C PRO A 564 20.95 5.88 -10.34
#